data_AF-A0A7X6ZV76-F1
#
_entry.id   AF-A0A7X6ZV76-F1
#
_cell.length_a   1.000
_cell.length_b   1.000
_cell.length_c   1.000
_cell.angle_alpha   90.00
_cell.angle_beta   90.00
_cell.angle_gamma   90.00
#
_symmetry.space_group_name_H-M   'P 1'
#
loop_
_entity.id
_entity.type
_entity.pdbx_description
1 polymer ?
#
loop_
_entity_poly.entity_id
_entity_poly.type
_entity_poly.pdbx_seq_one_letter_code
_entity_poly.pdbx_strand_id
1 'polypeptide(L)' 'MKEWFEASGQPIKKFFNTSGLLYKSLGLKEKLPNMTEDECLKLLATDGMLVKRPLLVGDGFVLIGYNEIQWKETLQR' A
#
# COMPACT_ATOMS: atom_id res chain seq x y z
N MET A 1 -3.13 -1.46 -9.96
CA MET A 1 -3.15 -0.84 -8.61
C MET A 1 -4.54 -0.83 -7.99
N LYS A 2 -5.59 -0.37 -8.71
CA LYS A 2 -6.98 -0.37 -8.21
C LYS A 2 -7.46 -1.77 -7.80
N GLU A 3 -7.27 -2.77 -8.65
CA GLU A 3 -7.65 -4.16 -8.37
C GLU A 3 -6.96 -4.71 -7.11
N TRP A 4 -5.69 -4.38 -6.89
CA TRP A 4 -4.95 -4.82 -5.70
C TRP A 4 -5.43 -4.13 -4.42
N PHE A 5 -5.82 -2.86 -4.53
CA PHE A 5 -6.43 -2.14 -3.42
C PHE A 5 -7.77 -2.78 -3.03
N GLU A 6 -8.65 -3.01 -4.00
CA GLU A 6 -9.95 -3.66 -3.79
C GLU A 6 -9.79 -5.07 -3.21
N ALA A 7 -8.86 -5.87 -3.74
CA ALA A 7 -8.57 -7.21 -3.24
C ALA A 7 -7.94 -7.25 -1.84
N SER A 8 -7.25 -6.19 -1.41
CA SER A 8 -6.61 -6.15 -0.09
C SER A 8 -7.60 -5.94 1.06
N GLY A 9 -8.72 -5.27 0.81
CA GLY A 9 -9.63 -4.81 1.86
C GLY A 9 -8.98 -3.86 2.90
N GLN A 10 -7.79 -3.33 2.61
CA GLN A 10 -7.03 -2.46 3.52
C GLN A 10 -7.17 -0.99 3.09
N PRO A 11 -7.08 -0.03 4.04
CA PRO A 11 -7.05 1.38 3.70
C PRO A 11 -5.90 1.71 2.74
N ILE A 12 -6.14 2.55 1.72
CA ILE A 12 -5.16 2.91 0.69
C ILE A 12 -3.85 3.47 1.28
N LYS A 13 -3.96 4.14 2.43
CA LYS A 13 -2.81 4.69 3.18
C LYS A 13 -1.79 3.61 3.58
N LYS A 14 -2.18 2.34 3.75
CA LYS A 14 -1.25 1.24 4.07
C LYS A 14 -0.32 0.88 2.92
N PHE A 15 -0.69 1.21 1.68
CA PHE A 15 0.15 0.98 0.51
C PHE A 15 1.32 1.95 0.41
N PHE A 16 1.33 3.04 1.19
CA PHE A 16 2.42 4.01 1.15
C PHE A 16 3.63 3.56 1.99
N ASN A 17 4.81 3.76 1.42
CA ASN A 17 6.10 3.63 2.09
C ASN A 17 6.33 4.84 3.02
N THR A 18 5.69 4.82 4.19
CA THR A 18 5.73 5.92 5.17
C THR A 18 7.13 6.23 5.69
N SER A 19 8.06 5.28 5.62
CA SER A 19 9.45 5.45 6.05
C SER A 19 10.37 5.98 4.94
N GLY A 20 9.92 5.92 3.68
CA GLY A 20 10.70 6.29 2.50
C GLY A 20 11.03 7.79 2.43
N LEU A 21 12.20 8.11 1.87
CA LEU A 21 12.62 9.49 1.66
C LEU A 21 11.60 10.26 0.81
N LEU A 22 11.12 9.66 -0.28
CA LEU A 22 10.16 10.29 -1.18
C LEU A 22 8.83 10.65 -0.50
N TYR A 23 8.32 9.79 0.39
CA TYR A 23 7.11 10.07 1.17
C TYR A 23 7.29 11.31 2.06
N LYS A 24 8.46 11.43 2.69
CA LYS A 24 8.82 12.57 3.56
C LYS A 24 9.03 13.84 2.73
N SER A 25 9.80 13.76 1.64
CA SER A 25 10.11 14.88 0.76
C SER A 25 8.86 15.49 0.12
N LEU A 26 7.85 14.69 -0.18
CA LEU A 26 6.58 15.16 -0.74
C LEU A 26 5.58 15.67 0.31
N GLY A 27 5.88 15.53 1.61
CA GLY A 27 5.00 15.94 2.70
C GLY A 27 3.70 15.11 2.77
N LEU A 28 3.75 13.83 2.37
CA LEU A 28 2.53 13.02 2.20
C LEU A 28 1.78 12.75 3.51
N LYS A 29 2.46 12.83 4.66
CA LYS A 29 1.82 12.68 5.98
C LYS A 29 0.65 13.66 6.18
N GLU A 30 0.81 14.91 5.72
CA GLU A 30 -0.18 15.97 5.89
C GLU A 30 -1.18 16.03 4.73
N LYS A 31 -0.78 15.56 3.54
CA LYS A 31 -1.60 15.58 2.33
C LYS A 31 -2.57 14.40 2.24
N LEU A 32 -2.14 13.19 2.61
CA LEU A 32 -2.94 11.97 2.49
C LEU A 32 -4.28 11.98 3.25
N PRO A 33 -4.44 12.66 4.40
CA PRO A 33 -5.76 12.80 5.03
C PRO A 33 -6.79 13.56 4.18
N ASN A 34 -6.34 14.46 3.32
CA ASN A 34 -7.20 15.30 2.49
C ASN A 34 -7.33 14.79 1.04
N MET A 35 -6.53 13.79 0.65
CA MET A 35 -6.59 13.17 -0.67
C MET A 35 -7.70 12.13 -0.72
N THR A 36 -8.35 12.05 -1.88
CA THR A 36 -9.29 10.97 -2.21
C THR A 36 -8.56 9.67 -2.52
N GLU A 37 -9.28 8.55 -2.51
CA GLU A 37 -8.71 7.24 -2.84
C GLU A 37 -8.16 7.18 -4.28
N ASP A 38 -8.86 7.81 -5.23
CA ASP A 38 -8.44 7.90 -6.63
C ASP A 38 -7.12 8.68 -6.79
N GLU A 39 -6.98 9.80 -6.09
CA GLU A 39 -5.73 10.57 -6.08
C GLU A 39 -4.58 9.78 -5.45
N CYS A 40 -4.84 9.06 -4.37
CA CYS A 40 -3.85 8.18 -3.74
C CYS A 40 -3.41 7.06 -4.69
N LEU A 41 -4.35 6.43 -5.41
CA LEU A 41 -4.08 5.38 -6.38
C LEU A 41 -3.25 5.89 -7.56
N LYS A 42 -3.58 7.07 -8.08
CA LYS A 42 -2.79 7.74 -9.13
C LYS A 42 -1.37 8.01 -8.63
N LEU A 43 -1.22 8.54 -7.42
CA LEU A 43 0.09 8.82 -6.85
C LEU A 43 0.93 7.54 -6.66
N LEU A 44 0.35 6.46 -6.13
CA LEU A 44 1.04 5.17 -6.02
C LEU A 44 1.45 4.59 -7.37
N ALA A 45 0.69 4.88 -8.43
CA ALA A 45 1.02 4.46 -9.80
C ALA A 45 2.12 5.31 -10.46
N THR A 46 2.43 6.50 -9.94
CA THR A 46 3.49 7.36 -10.51
C THR A 46 4.90 6.89 -10.16
N ASP A 47 5.12 6.39 -8.93
CA ASP A 47 6.45 6.01 -8.47
C ASP A 47 6.41 4.82 -7.50
N GLY A 48 7.05 3.72 -7.88
CA GLY A 48 7.16 2.50 -7.08
C GLY A 48 7.96 2.66 -5.78
N MET A 49 8.68 3.77 -5.56
CA MET A 49 9.32 4.12 -4.28
C MET A 49 8.29 4.53 -3.22
N LEU A 50 7.11 5.01 -3.64
CA LEU A 50 6.00 5.31 -2.75
C LEU A 50 5.27 4.06 -2.28
N VAL A 51 5.45 2.91 -2.93
CA VAL A 51 4.77 1.66 -2.58
C VAL A 51 5.49 0.96 -1.43
N LYS A 52 4.74 0.56 -0.40
CA LYS A 52 5.23 -0.18 0.76
C LYS A 52 5.70 -1.58 0.35
N ARG A 53 6.79 -2.04 0.97
CA ARG A 53 7.44 -3.32 0.67
C ARG A 53 7.61 -4.15 1.95
N PRO A 54 7.56 -5.49 1.87
CA PRO A 54 7.17 -6.30 0.71
C PRO A 54 5.68 -6.11 0.33
N LEU A 55 5.36 -6.22 -0.96
CA LEU A 55 3.98 -6.30 -1.45
C LEU A 55 3.84 -7.64 -2.16
N LEU A 56 3.01 -8.53 -1.62
CA LEU A 56 2.77 -9.85 -2.19
C LEU A 56 1.33 -9.91 -2.70
N VAL A 57 1.19 -10.20 -3.99
CA VAL A 57 -0.10 -10.35 -4.67
C VAL A 57 -0.21 -11.81 -5.11
N GLY A 58 -1.27 -12.48 -4.70
CA GLY A 58 -1.59 -13.84 -5.12
C GLY A 58 -3.03 -13.92 -5.61
N ASP A 59 -3.47 -15.12 -5.98
CA ASP A 59 -4.84 -15.37 -6.44
C ASP A 59 -5.85 -15.13 -5.30
N GLY A 60 -6.47 -13.95 -5.32
CA GLY A 60 -7.51 -13.56 -4.37
C GLY A 60 -7.01 -12.93 -3.06
N PHE A 61 -5.72 -12.63 -2.92
CA PHE A 61 -5.21 -11.93 -1.74
C PHE A 61 -4.08 -10.94 -2.05
N VAL A 62 -3.95 -9.94 -1.18
CA VAL A 62 -2.86 -8.94 -1.22
C VAL A 62 -2.33 -8.72 0.19
N LEU A 63 -1.04 -8.96 0.38
CA LEU A 63 -0.32 -8.70 1.62
C LEU A 63 0.57 -7.47 1.47
N ILE A 64 0.41 -6.51 2.38
CA ILE A 64 1.09 -5.21 2.33
C ILE A 64 2.01 -5.05 3.54
N GLY A 65 3.31 -4.96 3.27
CA GLY A 65 4.34 -5.03 4.29
C GLY A 65 4.45 -6.43 4.88
N TYR A 66 5.38 -6.58 5.84
CA TYR A 66 5.54 -7.82 6.57
C TYR A 66 4.73 -7.78 7.87
N ASN A 67 3.81 -8.73 8.01
CA ASN A 67 3.13 -9.03 9.26
C ASN A 67 3.10 -10.55 9.40
N GLU A 68 3.87 -11.07 10.36
CA GLU A 68 4.07 -12.50 10.51
C GLU A 68 2.76 -13.28 10.65
N ILE A 69 1.82 -12.79 11.47
CA ILE A 69 0.54 -13.46 11.73
C ILE A 69 -0.26 -13.55 10.43
N GLN A 70 -0.43 -12.41 9.75
CA GLN A 70 -1.19 -12.33 8.50
C GLN A 70 -0.57 -13.18 7.39
N TRP A 71 0.77 -13.19 7.30
CA TRP A 71 1.50 -13.98 6.32
C TRP A 71 1.35 -15.48 6.59
N LYS A 72 1.48 -15.92 7.84
CA LYS A 72 1.26 -17.33 8.22
C LYS A 72 -0.17 -17.78 7.90
N GLU A 73 -1.18 -17.00 8.28
CA GLU A 73 -2.59 -17.34 8.03
C GLU A 73 -2.93 -17.43 6.53
N THR A 74 -2.29 -16.60 5.70
CA THR A 74 -2.57 -16.53 4.26
C THR A 74 -1.77 -17.58 3.48
N LEU A 75 -0.52 -17.84 3.85
CA LEU A 75 0.40 -18.72 3.10
C LEU A 75 0.42 -20.18 3.61
N GLN A 76 -0.12 -20.46 4.81
CA GLN A 76 -0.24 -21.83 5.33
C GLN A 76 -1.57 -22.50 4.97
N ARG A 77 -2.42 -21.83 4.18
CA ARG A 77 -3.65 -22.41 3.63
C ARG A 77 -3.39 -23.22 2.37
#